data_AF-A0A4Y2VVL3-F1
#
_entry.id   AF-A0A4Y2VVL3-F1
#
_cell.length_a   1.000
_cell.length_b   1.000
_cell.length_c   1.000
_cell.angle_alpha   90.00
_cell.angle_beta   90.00
_cell.angle_gamma   90.00
#
_symmetry.space_group_name_H-M   'P 1'
#
loop_
_entity.id
_entity.type
_entity.pdbx_description
1 polymer ?
#
loop_
_entity_poly.entity_id
_entity_poly.type
_entity_poly.pdbx_seq_one_letter_code
_entity_poly.pdbx_strand_id
1 'polypeptide(L)'
;MMKNKFQYLVQATVVGSRAREVVESSPPTGENYAKAVDSLKARFGREDLLVEVYVGELVKLIISVQSNQKLSPTFFYDKLEFYLRALETLGVTTDKCASILYPMVESCFDEEFLKA
;
A
#
# COMPACT_ATOMS: atom_id res chain seq x y z
N MET A 1 -17.66 -23.56 -7.48
CA MET A 1 -17.04 -22.21 -7.59
C MET A 1 -16.81 -21.55 -6.22
N MET A 2 -17.80 -21.44 -5.32
CA MET A 2 -17.61 -20.77 -4.02
C MET A 2 -16.67 -21.50 -3.05
N LYS A 3 -16.67 -22.84 -3.03
CA LYS A 3 -15.72 -23.65 -2.23
C LYS A 3 -14.25 -23.35 -2.59
N ASN A 4 -13.98 -23.09 -3.88
CA ASN A 4 -12.65 -22.73 -4.38
C ASN A 4 -12.23 -21.31 -3.95
N LYS A 5 -13.18 -20.35 -3.86
CA LYS A 5 -12.90 -18.99 -3.39
C LYS A 5 -12.49 -18.96 -1.92
N PHE A 6 -13.15 -19.76 -1.08
CA PHE A 6 -12.78 -19.87 0.33
C PHE A 6 -11.41 -20.51 0.51
N GLN A 7 -11.11 -21.59 -0.23
CA GLN A 7 -9.78 -22.20 -0.22
C GLN A 7 -8.70 -21.23 -0.69
N TYR A 8 -8.98 -20.40 -1.70
CA TYR A 8 -8.06 -19.34 -2.11
C TYR A 8 -7.81 -18.33 -0.98
N LEU A 9 -8.86 -17.89 -0.28
CA LEU A 9 -8.73 -16.97 0.84
C LEU A 9 -7.86 -17.54 1.97
N VAL A 10 -8.03 -18.82 2.26
CA VAL A 10 -7.20 -19.58 3.20
C VAL A 10 -5.74 -19.55 2.73
N GLN A 11 -5.46 -19.92 1.47
CA GLN A 11 -4.11 -19.93 0.89
C GLN A 11 -3.46 -18.54 0.81
N ALA A 12 -4.26 -17.47 0.65
CA ALA A 12 -3.78 -16.09 0.61
C ALA A 12 -3.33 -15.55 1.98
N THR A 13 -3.54 -16.31 3.06
CA THR A 13 -3.13 -15.92 4.42
C THR A 13 -1.97 -16.78 4.92
N VAL A 14 -1.07 -16.15 5.68
CA VAL A 14 0.08 -16.83 6.28
C VAL A 14 -0.39 -17.71 7.44
N VAL A 15 0.03 -18.98 7.45
CA VAL A 15 -0.31 -19.94 8.52
C VAL A 15 0.13 -19.39 9.89
N GLY A 16 -0.76 -19.46 10.88
CA GLY A 16 -0.51 -18.94 12.24
C GLY A 16 -0.66 -17.42 12.38
N SER A 17 -1.02 -16.69 11.31
CA SER A 17 -1.29 -15.26 11.40
C SER A 17 -2.70 -14.96 11.96
N ARG A 18 -2.88 -13.77 12.52
CA ARG A 18 -4.20 -13.27 12.95
C ARG A 18 -5.22 -13.22 11.80
N ALA A 19 -4.75 -12.98 10.57
CA ALA A 19 -5.60 -13.00 9.38
C ALA A 19 -6.07 -14.42 9.06
N ARG A 20 -5.19 -15.41 9.20
CA ARG A 20 -5.52 -16.83 9.05
C ARG A 20 -6.56 -17.29 10.07
N GLU A 21 -6.40 -16.90 11.33
CA GLU A 21 -7.38 -17.19 12.39
C GLU A 21 -8.77 -16.64 12.06
N VAL A 22 -8.86 -15.43 11.49
CA VAL A 22 -10.14 -14.84 11.05
C VAL A 22 -10.78 -15.69 9.96
N VAL A 23 -10.01 -16.13 8.96
CA VAL A 23 -10.52 -16.96 7.86
C VAL A 23 -10.95 -18.35 8.36
N GLU A 24 -10.17 -18.98 9.23
CA GLU A 24 -10.44 -20.33 9.74
C GLU A 24 -11.50 -20.38 10.86
N SER A 25 -11.91 -19.23 11.39
CA SER A 25 -12.95 -19.13 12.43
C SER A 25 -14.34 -19.61 11.99
N SER A 26 -14.55 -19.81 10.68
CA SER A 26 -15.83 -20.20 10.10
C SER A 26 -15.69 -21.38 9.13
N PRO A 27 -16.70 -22.26 9.01
CA PRO A 27 -16.69 -23.34 8.04
C PRO A 27 -16.54 -22.83 6.59
N PRO A 28 -15.83 -23.55 5.70
CA PRO A 28 -15.55 -23.12 4.32
C PRO A 28 -16.77 -23.28 3.40
N THR A 29 -17.78 -22.43 3.61
CA THR A 29 -19.01 -22.32 2.81
C THR A 29 -19.00 -21.05 1.98
N GLY A 30 -19.84 -21.00 0.94
CA GLY A 30 -19.94 -19.83 0.09
C GLY A 30 -20.47 -18.59 0.80
N GLU A 31 -21.40 -18.76 1.72
CA GLU A 31 -21.93 -17.67 2.55
C GLU A 31 -20.86 -17.12 3.52
N ASN A 32 -20.03 -18.02 4.09
CA ASN A 32 -18.98 -17.61 5.02
C ASN A 32 -17.78 -16.94 4.33
N TYR A 33 -17.63 -17.08 3.00
CA TYR A 33 -16.60 -16.34 2.27
C TYR A 33 -16.79 -14.83 2.40
N ALA A 34 -18.01 -14.33 2.16
CA ALA A 34 -18.30 -12.90 2.27
C ALA A 34 -18.04 -12.40 3.71
N LYS A 35 -18.55 -13.13 4.71
CA LYS A 35 -18.34 -12.81 6.13
C LYS A 35 -16.85 -12.78 6.52
N ALA A 36 -16.05 -13.73 6.01
CA ALA A 36 -14.61 -13.76 6.26
C ALA A 36 -13.91 -12.56 5.60
N VAL A 37 -14.26 -12.21 4.37
CA VAL A 37 -13.72 -11.03 3.67
C VAL A 37 -14.10 -9.75 4.41
N ASP A 38 -15.35 -9.59 4.81
CA ASP A 38 -15.81 -8.41 5.55
C ASP A 38 -15.13 -8.30 6.91
N SER A 39 -14.94 -9.42 7.61
CA SER A 39 -14.20 -9.46 8.88
C SER A 39 -12.73 -9.08 8.70
N LEU A 40 -12.09 -9.53 7.61
CA LEU A 40 -10.73 -9.14 7.27
C LEU A 40 -10.63 -7.64 6.98
N LYS A 41 -11.56 -7.09 6.20
CA LYS A 41 -11.61 -5.65 5.91
C LYS A 41 -11.85 -4.83 7.17
N ALA A 42 -12.82 -5.20 8.00
CA ALA A 42 -13.10 -4.48 9.25
C ALA A 42 -11.90 -4.48 10.21
N ARG A 43 -11.16 -5.59 10.27
CA ARG A 43 -10.05 -5.76 11.22
C ARG A 43 -8.71 -5.23 10.72
N PHE A 44 -8.44 -5.32 9.41
CA PHE A 44 -7.13 -5.03 8.83
C PHE A 44 -7.17 -3.99 7.69
N GLY A 45 -8.34 -3.71 7.11
CA GLY A 45 -8.54 -2.71 6.06
C GLY A 45 -8.79 -1.31 6.61
N ARG A 46 -8.04 -0.91 7.64
CA ARG A 46 -8.12 0.43 8.25
C ARG A 46 -7.48 1.45 7.30
N GLU A 47 -8.30 2.03 6.44
CA GLU A 47 -7.87 2.96 5.39
C GLU A 47 -7.09 4.16 5.95
N ASP A 48 -7.49 4.68 7.12
CA ASP A 48 -6.80 5.74 7.85
C ASP A 48 -5.34 5.37 8.17
N LEU A 49 -5.13 4.16 8.71
CA LEU A 49 -3.78 3.66 9.00
C LEU A 49 -2.98 3.37 7.74
N LEU A 50 -3.64 2.90 6.67
CA LEU A 50 -2.98 2.68 5.38
C LEU A 50 -2.49 3.99 4.77
N VAL A 51 -3.28 5.06 4.86
CA VAL A 51 -2.85 6.40 4.44
C VAL A 51 -1.59 6.83 5.19
N GLU A 52 -1.58 6.68 6.53
CA GLU A 52 -0.39 7.01 7.34
C GLU A 52 0.85 6.20 6.92
N VAL A 53 0.69 4.90 6.67
CA VAL A 53 1.78 4.04 6.21
C VAL A 53 2.31 4.49 4.85
N TYR A 54 1.43 4.70 3.87
CA TYR A 54 1.87 5.10 2.53
C TYR A 54 2.51 6.49 2.51
N VAL A 55 1.98 7.45 3.27
CA VAL A 55 2.62 8.77 3.44
C VAL A 55 3.97 8.61 4.12
N GLY A 56 4.08 7.78 5.16
CA GLY A 56 5.34 7.51 5.86
C GLY A 56 6.41 6.90 4.94
N GLU A 57 6.04 5.91 4.13
CA GLU A 57 6.95 5.30 3.15
C GLU A 57 7.35 6.27 2.03
N LEU A 58 6.44 7.14 1.59
CA LEU A 58 6.73 8.18 0.63
C LEU A 58 7.76 9.19 1.18
N VAL A 59 7.58 9.63 2.43
CA VAL A 59 8.54 10.52 3.10
C VAL A 59 9.92 9.85 3.24
N LYS A 60 9.96 8.56 3.61
CA LYS A 60 11.23 7.81 3.67
C LYS A 60 11.93 7.72 2.32
N LEU A 61 11.16 7.52 1.24
CA LEU A 61 11.68 7.48 -0.13
C LEU A 61 12.30 8.82 -0.56
N ILE A 62 11.68 9.94 -0.17
CA ILE A 62 12.18 11.28 -0.47
C ILE A 62 13.48 11.55 0.30
N ILE A 63 13.50 11.21 1.60
CA ILE A 63 14.68 11.38 2.45
C ILE A 63 15.86 10.52 1.98
N SER A 64 15.61 9.29 1.50
CA SER A 64 16.68 8.44 0.98
C SER A 64 17.36 9.05 -0.25
N VAL A 65 16.60 9.68 -1.16
CA VAL A 65 17.18 10.41 -2.29
C VAL A 65 17.99 11.62 -1.82
N GLN A 66 17.43 12.45 -0.93
CA GLN A 66 18.11 13.64 -0.40
C GLN A 66 19.39 13.32 0.38
N SER A 67 19.44 12.15 1.03
CA SER A 67 20.64 11.69 1.76
C SER A 67 21.72 11.07 0.86
N ASN A 68 21.65 11.29 -0.45
CA ASN A 68 22.58 10.74 -1.45
C ASN A 68 22.66 9.21 -1.44
N GLN A 69 21.60 8.50 -0.98
CA GLN A 69 21.51 7.08 -1.25
C GLN A 69 21.33 6.90 -2.76
N LYS A 70 22.23 6.12 -3.37
CA LYS A 70 22.16 5.81 -4.80
C LYS A 70 20.93 4.96 -5.09
N LEU A 71 19.81 5.62 -5.36
CA LEU A 71 18.62 5.00 -5.93
C LEU A 71 18.65 5.19 -7.44
N SER A 72 18.29 4.14 -8.17
CA SER A 72 18.05 4.27 -9.61
C SER A 72 16.88 5.24 -9.85
N PRO A 73 16.97 6.14 -10.84
CA PRO A 73 15.86 7.01 -11.22
C PRO A 73 14.56 6.24 -11.51
N THR A 74 14.67 5.10 -12.18
CA THR A 74 13.53 4.23 -12.48
C THR A 74 12.91 3.68 -11.20
N PHE A 75 13.73 3.21 -10.25
CA PHE A 75 13.22 2.67 -8.99
C PHE A 75 12.51 3.76 -8.16
N PHE A 76 13.06 4.97 -8.13
CA PHE A 76 12.44 6.10 -7.44
C PHE A 76 11.07 6.43 -8.07
N TYR A 77 11.02 6.56 -9.39
CA TYR A 77 9.78 6.86 -10.12
C TYR A 77 8.72 5.77 -9.90
N ASP A 78 9.08 4.50 -10.06
CA ASP A 78 8.16 3.36 -9.89
C ASP A 78 7.57 3.33 -8.47
N LYS A 79 8.39 3.60 -7.45
CA LYS A 79 7.93 3.65 -6.05
C LYS A 79 7.07 4.87 -5.77
N LEU A 80 7.45 6.03 -6.32
CA LEU A 80 6.66 7.25 -6.21
C LEU A 80 5.27 7.05 -6.81
N GLU A 81 5.18 6.55 -8.04
CA GLU A 81 3.90 6.25 -8.71
C GLU A 81 3.07 5.23 -7.92
N PHE A 82 3.70 4.18 -7.42
CA PHE A 82 3.02 3.17 -6.60
C PHE A 82 2.35 3.78 -5.36
N TYR A 83 3.06 4.61 -4.60
CA TYR A 83 2.50 5.22 -3.38
C TYR A 83 1.40 6.24 -3.70
N LEU A 84 1.58 7.05 -4.76
CA LEU A 84 0.56 8.00 -5.20
C LEU A 84 -0.74 7.30 -5.59
N ARG A 85 -0.65 6.22 -6.37
CA ARG A 85 -1.83 5.45 -6.81
C ARG A 85 -2.50 4.69 -5.67
N ALA A 86 -1.74 4.22 -4.69
CA ALA A 86 -2.28 3.60 -3.48
C ALA A 86 -3.08 4.62 -2.65
N LEU A 87 -2.54 5.83 -2.49
CA LEU A 87 -3.22 6.94 -1.79
C LEU A 87 -4.50 7.39 -2.52
N GLU A 88 -4.46 7.48 -3.86
CA GLU A 88 -5.64 7.81 -4.67
C GLU A 88 -6.76 6.77 -4.50
N THR A 89 -6.42 5.47 -4.44
CA THR A 89 -7.39 4.39 -4.21
C THR A 89 -8.06 4.49 -2.83
N LEU A 90 -7.38 5.10 -1.85
CA LEU A 90 -7.90 5.38 -0.51
C LEU A 90 -8.63 6.73 -0.41
N GLY A 91 -8.88 7.40 -1.53
CA GLY A 91 -9.62 8.66 -1.57
C GLY A 91 -8.80 9.89 -1.17
N VAL A 92 -7.47 9.77 -1.08
CA VAL A 92 -6.58 10.92 -0.89
C VAL A 92 -6.46 11.64 -2.22
N THR A 93 -7.14 12.78 -2.34
CA THR A 93 -7.17 13.54 -3.60
C THR A 93 -5.85 14.29 -3.81
N THR A 94 -5.35 14.20 -5.05
CA THR A 94 -4.07 14.79 -5.46
C THR A 94 -4.09 16.32 -5.50
N ASP A 95 -5.25 16.98 -5.45
CA ASP A 95 -5.36 18.45 -5.53
C ASP A 95 -4.68 19.17 -4.36
N LYS A 96 -4.89 18.71 -3.12
CA LYS A 96 -4.25 19.26 -1.92
C LYS A 96 -2.90 18.62 -1.62
N CYS A 97 -2.69 17.37 -2.04
CA CYS A 97 -1.42 16.69 -1.86
C CYS A 97 -0.37 17.15 -2.86
N ALA A 98 -0.73 17.55 -4.08
CA ALA A 98 0.22 18.01 -5.09
C ALA A 98 1.01 19.25 -4.62
N SER A 99 0.38 20.18 -3.91
CA SER A 99 1.06 21.37 -3.39
C SER A 99 2.11 21.05 -2.31
N ILE A 100 1.99 19.89 -1.65
CA ILE A 100 2.96 19.40 -0.66
C ILE A 100 4.01 18.51 -1.34
N LEU A 101 3.57 17.60 -2.21
CA LEU A 101 4.43 16.59 -2.83
C LEU A 101 5.33 17.15 -3.92
N TYR A 102 4.85 18.12 -4.70
CA TYR A 102 5.64 18.76 -5.76
C TYR A 102 6.95 19.36 -5.22
N PRO A 103 6.96 20.26 -4.23
CA PRO A 103 8.21 20.82 -3.72
C PRO A 103 9.10 19.78 -3.06
N MET A 104 8.53 18.74 -2.43
CA MET A 104 9.32 17.66 -1.84
C MET A 104 10.03 16.82 -2.91
N VAL A 105 9.34 16.46 -3.99
CA VAL A 105 9.91 15.68 -5.09
C VAL A 105 10.88 16.53 -5.92
N GLU A 106 10.57 17.80 -6.18
CA GLU A 106 11.47 18.74 -6.85
C GLU A 106 12.81 18.85 -6.11
N SER A 107 12.80 18.90 -4.78
CA SER A 107 14.02 18.93 -3.96
C SER A 107 14.88 17.66 -4.02
N CYS A 108 14.38 16.56 -4.58
CA CYS A 108 15.16 15.34 -4.81
C CYS A 108 16.03 15.43 -6.07
N PHE A 109 15.74 16.36 -6.97
CA PHE A 109 16.35 16.45 -8.29
C PHE A 109 17.25 17.69 -8.37
N ASP A 110 18.49 17.56 -7.90
CA ASP A 110 19.52 18.55 -8.22
C ASP A 110 19.85 18.52 -9.72
N GLU A 111 20.51 19.56 -10.24
CA GLU A 111 20.96 19.64 -11.65
C GLU A 111 21.75 18.41 -12.12
N GLU A 112 22.39 17.68 -11.21
CA GLU A 112 23.10 16.42 -11.52
C GLU A 112 22.16 15.27 -11.89
N PHE A 113 20.95 15.19 -11.32
CA PHE A 113 19.99 14.13 -11.63
C PHE A 113 19.40 14.28 -13.05
N LEU A 114 19.24 15.52 -13.52
CA LEU A 114 18.74 15.85 -14.86
C LEU A 114 19.80 15.70 -15.96
N LYS A 115 21.08 15.58 -15.59
CA LYS A 115 22.22 15.43 -16.52
C LYS A 115 22.67 13.99 -16.72
N ALA A 116 22.09 13.03 -15.98
CA ALA A 116 22.45 11.61 -15.97
C ALA A 116 21.64 10.76 -16.96
#